data_AF-A0A8T7JXC9-F1
#
_entry.id   AF-A0A8T7JXC9-F1
#
_cell.length_a   1.000
_cell.length_b   1.000
_cell.length_c   1.000
_cell.angle_alpha   90.00
_cell.angle_beta   90.00
_cell.angle_gamma   90.00
#
_symmetry.space_group_name_H-M   'P 1'
#
loop_
_entity.id
_entity.type
_entity.pdbx_description
1 polymer ?
#
loop_
_entity_poly.entity_id
_entity_poly.type
_entity_poly.pdbx_seq_one_letter_code
_entity_poly.pdbx_strand_id
1 'polypeptide(L)'
;MDLTPIWTLIPTGASIVLGLVLLALGQRQRWSDPVPTETSPTREAAQSQISGDFKTRVHTFLEAHRRELLLTAVCLGVLTYALLSAPVQINGEIATSPKEPGRPFYFIHWQRNHLFYFYHQTASVSNAVTGLLALTLTMIAGFRKSAQMARTGLLWSFMSLAGSAQWMVSGSVQFPIGVVLYLLAGAGLLFWSLISQTRIESDLEESHPIAFKWEAVFVILIIALASFGRLFALQNIPYGIEGDEAKWTAEVVSLGLRGDPDSNGLYHRDALPVSFYMQTLFQRMMGPSLFAGRFEVAIFSIIATFVFYLLLRQITNQPLALVAAWLLSSCVFDISASRLANVESHVKIWPILTLALLAWALHKKHWTHHAISGIALTLGLLTYDTVWPLGLVALLITVVEARRNKDTLRNAIQNLAAMLTPVLLSMPFIIPYLSSRLSYYEIGSKGWEAGAIVLWKHFLDVVISWYVAVKQDFIYNRTGPILNGFLLPWLTFGLIAAASTLMKRLSFW
;
A
#
# COMPACT_ATOMS: atom_id res chain seq x y z
N MET A 1 29.06 8.17 -25.44
CA MET A 1 28.02 7.64 -24.53
C MET A 1 28.77 6.97 -23.41
N ASP A 2 28.64 7.51 -22.21
CA ASP A 2 29.33 6.93 -21.06
C ASP A 2 28.63 5.62 -20.71
N LEU A 3 29.40 4.56 -20.50
CA LEU A 3 28.88 3.27 -20.08
C LEU A 3 29.04 3.17 -18.57
N THR A 4 28.07 2.57 -17.87
CA THR A 4 28.27 2.22 -16.46
C THR A 4 29.44 1.24 -16.40
N PRO A 5 30.57 1.57 -15.75
CA PRO A 5 31.76 0.75 -15.87
C PRO A 5 31.56 -0.62 -15.24
N ILE A 6 31.91 -1.70 -15.95
CA ILE A 6 31.74 -3.08 -15.47
C ILE A 6 32.52 -3.34 -14.17
N TRP A 7 33.64 -2.62 -13.94
CA TRP A 7 34.42 -2.74 -12.71
C TRP A 7 33.59 -2.39 -11.45
N THR A 8 32.52 -1.61 -11.59
CA THR A 8 31.60 -1.31 -10.47
C THR A 8 30.90 -2.55 -9.92
N LEU A 9 30.90 -3.66 -10.65
CA LEU A 9 30.34 -4.95 -10.24
C LEU A 9 31.32 -5.84 -9.45
N ILE A 10 32.61 -5.51 -9.40
CA ILE A 10 33.64 -6.33 -8.73
C ILE A 10 33.28 -6.62 -7.26
N PRO A 11 32.86 -5.63 -6.44
CA PRO A 11 32.51 -5.90 -5.04
C PRO A 11 31.31 -6.85 -4.92
N THR A 12 30.29 -6.68 -5.76
CA THR A 12 29.12 -7.56 -5.81
C THR A 12 29.51 -8.98 -6.22
N GLY A 13 30.30 -9.13 -7.30
CA GLY A 13 30.77 -10.44 -7.77
C GLY A 13 31.63 -11.17 -6.74
N ALA A 14 32.57 -10.45 -6.10
CA ALA A 14 33.38 -10.98 -5.01
C ALA A 14 32.52 -11.42 -3.83
N SER A 15 31.50 -10.64 -3.47
CA SER A 15 30.56 -10.99 -2.39
C SER A 15 29.75 -12.25 -2.70
N ILE A 16 29.28 -12.43 -3.94
CA ILE A 16 28.56 -13.65 -4.35
C ILE A 16 29.48 -14.87 -4.23
N VAL A 17 30.68 -14.81 -4.81
CA VAL A 17 31.64 -15.92 -4.77
C VAL A 17 32.00 -16.27 -3.33
N LEU A 18 32.35 -15.27 -2.52
CA LEU A 18 32.68 -15.48 -1.12
C LEU A 18 31.48 -16.06 -0.34
N GLY A 19 30.27 -15.54 -0.56
CA GLY A 19 29.05 -16.03 0.11
C GLY A 19 28.79 -17.50 -0.18
N LEU A 20 28.93 -17.92 -1.45
CA LEU A 20 28.78 -19.32 -1.85
C LEU A 20 29.85 -20.22 -1.21
N VAL A 21 31.11 -19.77 -1.17
CA VAL A 21 32.20 -20.50 -0.51
C VAL A 21 31.94 -20.63 0.99
N LEU A 22 31.54 -19.55 1.67
CA LEU A 22 31.23 -19.56 3.09
C LEU A 22 30.04 -20.46 3.42
N LEU A 23 29.02 -20.52 2.56
CA LEU A 23 27.91 -21.46 2.74
C LEU A 23 28.35 -22.91 2.62
N ALA A 24 29.17 -23.24 1.61
CA ALA A 24 29.73 -24.59 1.45
C ALA A 24 30.62 -24.99 2.65
N LEU A 25 31.45 -24.06 3.12
CA LEU A 25 32.29 -24.26 4.31
C LEU A 25 31.45 -24.40 5.58
N GLY A 26 30.43 -23.56 5.76
CA GLY A 26 29.53 -23.60 6.92
C GLY A 26 28.75 -24.91 7.00
N GLN A 27 28.32 -25.46 5.85
CA GLN A 27 27.71 -26.79 5.79
C GLN A 27 28.72 -27.89 6.16
N ARG A 28 29.95 -27.83 5.64
CA ARG A 28 30.99 -28.84 5.92
C ARG A 28 31.47 -28.79 7.37
N GLN A 29 31.62 -27.60 7.95
CA GLN A 29 32.14 -27.37 9.29
C GLN A 29 31.06 -27.30 10.36
N ARG A 30 29.78 -27.49 10.00
CA ARG A 30 28.63 -27.41 10.91
C ARG A 30 28.61 -26.12 11.73
N TRP A 31 28.71 -24.98 11.05
CA TRP A 31 28.52 -23.68 11.71
C TRP A 31 27.12 -23.64 12.34
N SER A 32 27.07 -23.67 13.68
CA SER A 32 25.83 -23.54 14.43
C SER A 32 25.56 -22.06 14.68
N ASP A 33 24.41 -21.57 14.23
CA ASP A 33 23.96 -20.24 14.63
C ASP A 33 23.67 -20.26 16.14
N PRO A 34 24.01 -19.19 16.89
CA PRO A 34 23.73 -19.13 18.31
C PRO A 34 22.22 -19.25 18.51
N VAL A 35 21.80 -20.30 19.23
CA VAL A 35 20.39 -20.47 19.64
C VAL A 35 20.06 -19.30 20.56
N PRO A 36 19.09 -18.43 20.21
CA PRO A 36 18.67 -17.37 21.11
C PRO A 36 18.21 -18.02 22.42
N THR A 37 18.88 -17.70 23.53
CA THR A 37 18.48 -18.16 24.85
C THR A 37 17.09 -17.58 25.15
N GLU A 38 16.04 -18.41 25.10
CA GLU A 38 14.69 -18.00 25.44
C GLU A 38 14.63 -17.60 26.92
N THR A 39 14.84 -16.32 27.22
CA THR A 39 14.49 -15.73 28.51
C THR A 39 13.00 -15.49 28.50
N SER A 40 12.22 -16.53 28.77
CA SER A 40 10.77 -16.44 28.97
C SER A 40 10.49 -15.53 30.18
N PRO A 41 9.91 -14.33 29.98
CA PRO A 41 9.52 -13.49 31.11
C PRO A 41 8.33 -14.15 31.81
N THR A 42 8.57 -14.67 33.03
CA THR A 42 7.52 -15.15 33.94
C THR A 42 6.61 -13.97 34.28
N ARG A 43 5.42 -13.95 33.67
CA ARG A 43 4.44 -12.90 33.88
C ARG A 43 3.62 -13.23 35.14
N GLU A 44 4.04 -12.67 36.27
CA GLU A 44 3.33 -12.73 37.54
C GLU A 44 1.96 -12.03 37.40
N ALA A 45 0.88 -12.80 37.57
CA ALA A 45 -0.48 -12.30 37.49
C ALA A 45 -0.90 -11.73 38.85
N ALA A 46 -0.88 -10.40 38.98
CA ALA A 46 -1.43 -9.70 40.13
C ALA A 46 -2.97 -9.76 40.11
N GLN A 47 -3.55 -10.63 40.94
CA GLN A 47 -4.97 -10.61 41.29
C GLN A 47 -5.19 -9.52 42.34
N SER A 48 -5.85 -8.42 41.96
CA SER A 48 -6.34 -7.43 42.91
C SER A 48 -7.86 -7.59 43.09
N GLN A 49 -8.26 -7.88 44.33
CA GLN A 49 -9.65 -7.84 44.78
C GLN A 49 -10.08 -6.37 44.88
N ILE A 50 -11.07 -5.97 44.07
CA ILE A 50 -11.61 -4.59 44.08
C ILE A 50 -12.96 -4.62 44.80
N SER A 51 -12.99 -4.05 46.00
CA SER A 51 -14.21 -3.62 46.69
C SER A 51 -14.78 -2.38 46.00
N GLY A 52 -16.01 -2.47 45.48
CA GLY A 52 -16.56 -1.51 44.53
C GLY A 52 -17.00 -0.16 45.12
N ASP A 53 -16.16 0.86 44.92
CA ASP A 53 -16.50 2.29 44.90
C ASP A 53 -17.39 2.62 43.67
N PHE A 54 -18.10 3.75 43.67
CA PHE A 54 -18.95 4.20 42.55
C PHE A 54 -18.18 4.27 41.23
N LYS A 55 -16.89 4.66 41.28
CA LYS A 55 -15.97 4.61 40.13
C LYS A 55 -15.86 3.20 39.54
N THR A 56 -15.84 2.17 40.38
CA THR A 56 -15.82 0.77 39.93
C THR A 56 -17.13 0.42 39.25
N ARG A 57 -18.29 0.86 39.76
CA ARG A 57 -19.59 0.61 39.12
C ARG A 57 -19.71 1.29 37.76
N VAL A 58 -19.24 2.54 37.63
CA VAL A 58 -19.18 3.25 36.35
C VAL A 58 -18.23 2.54 35.39
N HIS A 59 -17.03 2.14 35.86
CA HIS A 59 -16.09 1.36 35.05
C HIS A 59 -16.70 0.04 34.58
N THR A 60 -17.31 -0.73 35.48
CA THR A 60 -17.99 -1.99 35.15
C THR A 60 -19.14 -1.76 34.17
N PHE A 61 -19.90 -0.67 34.32
CA PHE A 61 -20.96 -0.32 33.37
C PHE A 61 -20.39 0.03 31.99
N LEU A 62 -19.35 0.87 31.93
CA LEU A 62 -18.66 1.24 30.69
C LEU A 62 -18.00 0.03 30.02
N GLU A 63 -17.47 -0.92 30.79
CA GLU A 63 -16.92 -2.18 30.27
C GLU A 63 -18.01 -3.11 29.76
N ALA A 64 -19.09 -3.29 30.53
CA ALA A 64 -20.21 -4.15 30.17
C ALA A 64 -20.92 -3.65 28.90
N HIS A 65 -21.03 -2.32 28.73
CA HIS A 65 -21.71 -1.69 27.60
C HIS A 65 -20.74 -1.03 26.62
N ARG A 66 -19.47 -1.44 26.61
CA ARG A 66 -18.42 -0.80 25.81
C ARG A 66 -18.78 -0.80 24.32
N ARG A 67 -19.46 -1.86 23.85
CA ARG A 67 -19.81 -2.03 22.44
C ARG A 67 -20.97 -1.14 22.03
N GLU A 68 -21.98 -1.04 22.89
CA GLU A 68 -23.17 -0.20 22.74
C GLU A 68 -22.76 1.27 22.75
N LEU A 69 -21.94 1.68 23.72
CA LEU A 69 -21.43 3.05 23.80
C LEU A 69 -20.55 3.42 22.59
N LEU A 70 -19.69 2.49 22.14
CA LEU A 70 -18.90 2.70 20.93
C LEU A 70 -19.81 2.81 19.70
N LEU A 71 -20.83 1.95 19.57
CA LEU A 71 -21.77 1.99 18.47
C LEU A 71 -22.58 3.30 18.47
N THR A 72 -23.08 3.74 19.63
CA THR A 72 -23.76 5.03 19.78
C THR A 72 -22.86 6.20 19.42
N ALA A 73 -21.60 6.20 19.87
CA ALA A 73 -20.64 7.24 19.52
C ALA A 73 -20.33 7.26 18.02
N VAL A 74 -20.17 6.09 17.39
CA VAL A 74 -19.99 5.97 15.93
C VAL A 74 -21.23 6.45 15.18
N CYS A 75 -22.44 6.05 15.61
CA CYS A 75 -23.69 6.51 15.01
C CYS A 75 -23.87 8.03 15.14
N LEU A 76 -23.61 8.60 16.31
CA LEU A 76 -23.63 10.05 16.52
C LEU A 76 -22.58 10.76 15.65
N GLY A 77 -21.39 10.18 15.53
CA GLY A 77 -20.34 10.69 14.64
C GLY A 77 -20.77 10.68 13.18
N VAL A 78 -21.36 9.59 12.70
CA VAL A 78 -21.90 9.46 11.33
C VAL A 78 -23.06 10.43 11.09
N LEU A 79 -24.00 10.56 12.04
CA LEU A 79 -25.12 11.50 11.93
C LEU A 79 -24.64 12.95 11.93
N THR A 80 -23.69 13.28 12.80
CA THR A 80 -23.07 14.62 12.84
C THR A 80 -22.33 14.89 11.54
N TYR A 81 -21.56 13.93 11.04
CA TYR A 81 -20.88 14.03 9.75
C TYR A 81 -21.87 14.22 8.60
N ALA A 82 -22.95 13.43 8.54
CA ALA A 82 -23.98 13.54 7.53
C ALA A 82 -24.70 14.90 7.59
N LEU A 83 -25.00 15.41 8.78
CA LEU A 83 -25.58 16.74 8.98
C LEU A 83 -24.64 17.84 8.52
N LEU A 84 -23.36 17.76 8.91
CA LEU A 84 -22.32 18.72 8.54
C LEU A 84 -21.91 18.63 7.06
N SER A 85 -22.15 17.50 6.40
CA SER A 85 -21.84 17.27 4.99
C SER A 85 -23.07 17.35 4.09
N ALA A 86 -24.26 17.53 4.65
CA ALA A 86 -25.50 17.64 3.89
C ALA A 86 -25.40 18.82 2.92
N PRO A 87 -25.74 18.62 1.64
CA PRO A 87 -25.66 19.67 0.63
C PRO A 87 -26.69 20.76 0.96
N VAL A 88 -26.35 22.01 0.63
CA VAL A 88 -27.30 23.13 0.72
C VAL A 88 -28.43 22.90 -0.29
N GLN A 89 -29.66 23.32 0.05
CA GLN A 89 -30.81 23.23 -0.83
C GLN A 89 -30.53 23.97 -2.15
N ILE A 90 -30.73 23.29 -3.28
CA ILE A 90 -30.32 23.74 -4.62
C ILE A 90 -31.11 25.00 -5.02
N ASN A 91 -30.43 26.13 -5.25
CA ASN A 91 -31.05 27.41 -5.57
C ASN A 91 -30.25 28.13 -6.69
N GLY A 92 -30.85 28.31 -7.88
CA GLY A 92 -30.55 29.44 -8.78
C GLY A 92 -29.29 29.39 -9.69
N GLU A 93 -29.21 30.37 -10.61
CA GLU A 93 -28.46 30.38 -11.89
C GLU A 93 -27.00 30.90 -11.85
N ILE A 94 -26.24 30.49 -12.89
CA ILE A 94 -24.78 30.45 -13.04
C ILE A 94 -24.18 31.75 -13.61
N ALA A 95 -22.92 32.08 -13.24
CA ALA A 95 -22.06 32.97 -14.02
C ALA A 95 -20.63 32.41 -14.22
N THR A 96 -20.11 32.59 -15.44
CA THR A 96 -18.83 32.09 -15.97
C THR A 96 -17.78 33.19 -16.15
N SER A 97 -16.51 32.92 -15.86
CA SER A 97 -15.37 33.39 -16.68
C SER A 97 -14.03 32.73 -16.27
N PRO A 98 -13.26 32.13 -17.21
CA PRO A 98 -12.03 31.39 -16.95
C PRO A 98 -10.80 32.06 -17.58
N LYS A 99 -9.87 32.64 -16.79
CA LYS A 99 -8.55 33.09 -17.29
C LYS A 99 -7.48 33.09 -16.18
N GLU A 100 -6.67 32.03 -16.08
CA GLU A 100 -5.25 32.01 -16.47
C GLU A 100 -4.41 30.86 -15.85
N PRO A 101 -3.34 30.39 -16.53
CA PRO A 101 -2.64 29.13 -16.24
C PRO A 101 -1.21 29.28 -15.67
N GLY A 102 -0.61 28.19 -15.16
CA GLY A 102 0.84 28.09 -14.92
C GLY A 102 1.26 26.68 -14.48
N ARG A 103 2.55 26.31 -14.60
CA ARG A 103 3.25 25.05 -14.16
C ARG A 103 4.36 25.41 -13.12
N PRO A 104 4.87 24.58 -12.15
CA PRO A 104 5.84 23.49 -12.43
C PRO A 104 6.12 22.37 -11.35
N PHE A 105 6.78 21.29 -11.78
CA PHE A 105 7.35 20.20 -10.96
C PHE A 105 8.86 20.38 -10.65
N TYR A 106 9.31 21.53 -10.13
CA TYR A 106 10.77 21.84 -10.05
C TYR A 106 11.60 20.86 -9.22
N PHE A 107 11.08 20.34 -8.09
CA PHE A 107 11.81 19.39 -7.25
C PHE A 107 11.94 17.99 -7.88
N ILE A 108 10.86 17.51 -8.52
CA ILE A 108 10.88 16.25 -9.28
C ILE A 108 11.74 16.40 -10.53
N HIS A 109 11.72 17.59 -11.17
CA HIS A 109 12.59 17.90 -12.29
C HIS A 109 14.06 18.01 -11.87
N TRP A 110 14.38 18.48 -10.67
CA TRP A 110 15.75 18.50 -10.16
C TRP A 110 16.26 17.08 -9.87
N GLN A 111 15.51 16.23 -9.18
CA GLN A 111 15.90 14.81 -9.01
C GLN A 111 15.98 14.08 -10.35
N ARG A 112 15.03 14.33 -11.27
CA ARG A 112 15.06 13.80 -12.65
C ARG A 112 16.29 14.27 -13.39
N ASN A 113 16.56 15.57 -13.40
CA ASN A 113 17.67 16.17 -14.12
C ASN A 113 18.99 15.72 -13.49
N HIS A 114 19.07 15.59 -12.17
CA HIS A 114 20.24 15.04 -11.48
C HIS A 114 20.46 13.58 -11.88
N LEU A 115 19.43 12.72 -11.83
CA LEU A 115 19.54 11.34 -12.29
C LEU A 115 19.80 11.23 -13.80
N PHE A 116 19.39 12.20 -14.60
CA PHE A 116 19.63 12.23 -16.04
C PHE A 116 21.06 12.67 -16.36
N TYR A 117 21.51 13.79 -15.78
CA TYR A 117 22.85 14.34 -15.99
C TYR A 117 23.95 13.53 -15.30
N PHE A 118 23.64 12.94 -14.14
CA PHE A 118 24.57 12.15 -13.34
C PHE A 118 24.19 10.67 -13.32
N TYR A 119 23.53 10.19 -14.37
CA TYR A 119 23.02 8.83 -14.45
C TYR A 119 24.10 7.78 -14.16
N HIS A 120 25.22 7.85 -14.89
CA HIS A 120 26.30 6.88 -14.79
C HIS A 120 27.08 7.00 -13.48
N GLN A 121 27.27 8.21 -12.97
CA GLN A 121 27.89 8.46 -11.67
C GLN A 121 27.02 7.89 -10.55
N THR A 122 25.70 8.14 -10.59
CA THR A 122 24.74 7.62 -9.62
C THR A 122 24.69 6.10 -9.67
N ALA A 123 24.61 5.51 -10.87
CA ALA A 123 24.65 4.07 -11.06
C ALA A 123 25.96 3.46 -10.53
N SER A 124 27.11 4.07 -10.84
CA SER A 124 28.43 3.58 -10.41
C SER A 124 28.59 3.65 -8.90
N VAL A 125 28.22 4.77 -8.28
CA VAL A 125 28.26 4.96 -6.82
C VAL A 125 27.29 4.00 -6.16
N SER A 126 26.06 3.85 -6.68
CA SER A 126 25.08 2.90 -6.17
C SER A 126 25.64 1.48 -6.19
N ASN A 127 26.16 1.01 -7.33
CA ASN A 127 26.71 -0.34 -7.49
C ASN A 127 27.89 -0.60 -6.54
N ALA A 128 28.81 0.38 -6.44
CA ALA A 128 29.97 0.27 -5.57
C ALA A 128 29.56 0.21 -4.09
N VAL A 129 28.65 1.09 -3.65
CA VAL A 129 28.19 1.16 -2.27
C VAL A 129 27.41 -0.10 -1.89
N THR A 130 26.45 -0.54 -2.71
CA THR A 130 25.66 -1.74 -2.40
C THR A 130 26.51 -3.01 -2.48
N GLY A 131 27.47 -3.07 -3.42
CA GLY A 131 28.41 -4.18 -3.53
C GLY A 131 29.39 -4.26 -2.36
N LEU A 132 29.93 -3.13 -1.89
CA LEU A 132 30.81 -3.07 -0.72
C LEU A 132 30.05 -3.43 0.56
N LEU A 133 28.80 -3.00 0.70
CA LEU A 133 27.94 -3.38 1.82
C LEU A 133 27.72 -4.91 1.83
N ALA A 134 27.36 -5.48 0.68
CA ALA A 134 27.19 -6.92 0.54
C ALA A 134 28.48 -7.69 0.89
N LEU A 135 29.62 -7.25 0.35
CA LEU A 135 30.92 -7.86 0.62
C LEU A 135 31.28 -7.79 2.10
N THR A 136 31.03 -6.64 2.74
CA THR A 136 31.28 -6.44 4.18
C THR A 136 30.45 -7.39 5.03
N LEU A 137 29.15 -7.53 4.75
CA LEU A 137 28.27 -8.48 5.43
C LEU A 137 28.76 -9.93 5.27
N THR A 138 29.18 -10.29 4.07
CA THR A 138 29.73 -11.61 3.75
C THR A 138 31.06 -11.87 4.47
N MET A 139 31.95 -10.89 4.53
CA MET A 139 33.21 -11.00 5.30
C MET A 139 32.94 -11.17 6.80
N ILE A 140 32.03 -10.39 7.37
CA ILE A 140 31.62 -10.52 8.78
C ILE A 140 31.07 -11.93 9.04
N ALA A 141 30.32 -12.51 8.11
CA ALA A 141 29.85 -13.89 8.22
C ALA A 141 31.01 -14.90 8.31
N GLY A 142 32.05 -14.69 7.51
CA GLY A 142 33.28 -15.49 7.54
C GLY A 142 33.99 -15.39 8.89
N PHE A 143 34.18 -14.18 9.41
CA PHE A 143 34.82 -13.95 10.71
C PHE A 143 34.03 -14.54 11.87
N ARG A 144 32.69 -14.39 11.85
CA ARG A 144 31.81 -14.90 12.91
C ARG A 144 31.47 -16.39 12.76
N LYS A 145 31.88 -17.02 11.66
CA LYS A 145 31.51 -18.41 11.32
C LYS A 145 30.00 -18.66 11.47
N SER A 146 29.18 -17.73 10.98
CA SER A 146 27.71 -17.84 11.04
C SER A 146 27.12 -18.14 9.67
N ALA A 147 26.39 -19.25 9.59
CA ALA A 147 25.69 -19.67 8.38
C ALA A 147 24.57 -18.67 8.03
N GLN A 148 23.86 -18.16 9.03
CA GLN A 148 22.88 -17.10 8.84
C GLN A 148 23.47 -15.86 8.19
N MET A 149 24.56 -15.32 8.75
CA MET A 149 25.16 -14.11 8.21
C MET A 149 25.66 -14.33 6.79
N ALA A 150 26.12 -15.55 6.44
CA ALA A 150 26.53 -15.89 5.09
C ALA A 150 25.33 -15.90 4.13
N ARG A 151 24.18 -16.45 4.55
CA ARG A 151 22.92 -16.35 3.78
C ARG A 151 22.49 -14.89 3.61
N THR A 152 22.56 -14.08 4.67
CA THR A 152 22.22 -12.65 4.60
C THR A 152 23.15 -11.90 3.64
N GLY A 153 24.47 -12.13 3.71
CA GLY A 153 25.44 -11.57 2.77
C GLY A 153 25.15 -11.97 1.33
N LEU A 154 24.79 -13.23 1.09
CA LEU A 154 24.42 -13.72 -0.24
C LEU A 154 23.12 -13.06 -0.76
N LEU A 155 22.10 -12.89 0.08
CA LEU A 155 20.89 -12.14 -0.27
C LEU A 155 21.26 -10.73 -0.74
N TRP A 156 21.97 -9.96 0.09
CA TRP A 156 22.40 -8.60 -0.23
C TRP A 156 23.24 -8.54 -1.52
N SER A 157 24.02 -9.58 -1.79
CA SER A 157 24.81 -9.68 -3.02
C SER A 157 23.92 -9.79 -4.26
N PHE A 158 22.90 -10.65 -4.24
CA PHE A 158 21.96 -10.76 -5.36
C PHE A 158 21.04 -9.55 -5.49
N MET A 159 20.69 -8.88 -4.38
CA MET A 159 19.97 -7.61 -4.40
C MET A 159 20.80 -6.49 -5.05
N SER A 160 22.09 -6.40 -4.69
CA SER A 160 23.04 -5.48 -5.32
C SER A 160 23.20 -5.76 -6.82
N LEU A 161 23.23 -7.04 -7.20
CA LEU A 161 23.30 -7.46 -8.60
C LEU A 161 22.05 -7.04 -9.39
N ALA A 162 20.85 -7.24 -8.82
CA ALA A 162 19.60 -6.81 -9.43
C ALA A 162 19.49 -5.27 -9.54
N GLY A 163 19.94 -4.53 -8.53
CA GLY A 163 20.03 -3.07 -8.61
C GLY A 163 20.97 -2.61 -9.73
N SER A 164 22.13 -3.26 -9.85
CA SER A 164 23.08 -3.00 -10.94
C SER A 164 22.51 -3.35 -12.31
N ALA A 165 21.77 -4.45 -12.41
CA ALA A 165 21.07 -4.87 -13.62
C ALA A 165 20.05 -3.82 -14.07
N GLN A 166 19.28 -3.24 -13.13
CA GLN A 166 18.29 -2.22 -13.45
C GLN A 166 18.91 -0.97 -14.08
N TRP A 167 20.05 -0.50 -13.56
CA TRP A 167 20.80 0.61 -14.16
C TRP A 167 21.31 0.28 -15.57
N MET A 168 21.63 -0.98 -15.87
CA MET A 168 22.10 -1.38 -17.19
C MET A 168 20.96 -1.60 -18.19
N VAL A 169 19.81 -2.12 -17.76
CA VAL A 169 18.61 -2.29 -18.61
C VAL A 169 18.01 -0.96 -19.05
N SER A 170 18.17 0.10 -18.25
CA SER A 170 17.69 1.42 -18.65
C SER A 170 18.61 2.14 -19.66
N GLY A 171 19.81 1.62 -19.94
CA GLY A 171 20.71 2.13 -20.99
C GLY A 171 20.62 1.32 -22.28
N SER A 172 20.50 1.99 -23.43
CA SER A 172 20.35 1.32 -24.74
C SER A 172 21.53 0.40 -25.11
N VAL A 173 22.75 0.81 -24.80
CA VAL A 173 23.97 0.04 -25.13
C VAL A 173 24.20 -1.13 -24.16
N GLN A 174 23.85 -0.97 -22.89
CA GLN A 174 24.09 -1.98 -21.84
C GLN A 174 22.88 -2.89 -21.60
N PHE A 175 21.77 -2.69 -22.32
CA PHE A 175 20.55 -3.46 -22.16
C PHE A 175 20.78 -4.98 -22.14
N PRO A 176 21.53 -5.60 -23.08
CA PRO A 176 21.75 -7.05 -23.07
C PRO A 176 22.47 -7.53 -21.81
N ILE A 177 23.46 -6.76 -21.34
CA ILE A 177 24.21 -7.06 -20.10
C ILE A 177 23.26 -6.97 -18.90
N GLY A 178 22.45 -5.91 -18.84
CA GLY A 178 21.44 -5.73 -17.80
C GLY A 178 20.47 -6.91 -17.71
N VAL A 179 19.98 -7.41 -18.84
CA VAL A 179 19.11 -8.60 -18.90
C VAL A 179 19.80 -9.83 -18.33
N VAL A 180 21.05 -10.10 -18.73
CA VAL A 180 21.83 -11.24 -18.20
C VAL A 180 22.02 -11.12 -16.68
N LEU A 181 22.37 -9.93 -16.18
CA LEU A 181 22.53 -9.70 -14.74
C LEU A 181 21.20 -9.88 -13.98
N TYR A 182 20.07 -9.50 -14.59
CA TYR A 182 18.75 -9.73 -14.00
C TYR A 182 18.41 -11.21 -13.87
N LEU A 183 18.68 -11.98 -14.92
CA LEU A 183 18.47 -13.44 -14.90
C LEU A 183 19.34 -14.10 -13.83
N LEU A 184 20.62 -13.69 -13.74
CA LEU A 184 21.54 -14.19 -12.70
C LEU A 184 21.07 -13.80 -11.30
N ALA A 185 20.62 -12.56 -11.09
CA ALA A 185 20.09 -12.12 -9.81
C ALA A 185 18.80 -12.87 -9.44
N GLY A 186 17.89 -13.06 -10.39
CA GLY A 186 16.66 -13.85 -10.20
C GLY A 186 16.95 -15.30 -9.83
N ALA A 187 17.86 -15.96 -10.55
CA ALA A 187 18.31 -17.32 -10.24
C ALA A 187 18.98 -17.39 -8.85
N GLY A 188 19.81 -16.41 -8.51
CA GLY A 188 20.45 -16.29 -7.21
C GLY A 188 19.47 -16.09 -6.05
N LEU A 189 18.47 -15.23 -6.23
CA LEU A 189 17.40 -15.00 -5.25
C LEU A 189 16.51 -16.24 -5.08
N LEU A 190 16.22 -16.96 -6.16
CA LEU A 190 15.51 -18.24 -6.09
C LEU A 190 16.35 -19.27 -5.31
N PHE A 191 17.62 -19.42 -5.66
CA PHE A 191 18.54 -20.29 -4.93
C PHE A 191 18.60 -19.93 -3.43
N TRP A 192 18.75 -18.64 -3.12
CA TRP A 192 18.75 -18.14 -1.75
C TRP A 192 17.44 -18.47 -1.01
N SER A 193 16.29 -18.30 -1.67
CA SER A 193 14.97 -18.61 -1.11
C SER A 193 14.86 -20.09 -0.77
N LEU A 194 15.31 -20.97 -1.67
CA LEU A 194 15.29 -22.43 -1.47
C LEU A 194 16.17 -22.86 -0.28
N ILE A 195 17.38 -22.32 -0.14
CA ILE A 195 18.28 -22.68 0.98
C ILE A 195 17.87 -22.03 2.30
N SER A 196 17.01 -21.00 2.27
CA SER A 196 16.56 -20.25 3.44
C SER A 196 15.11 -20.54 3.80
N GLN A 197 14.42 -21.42 3.05
CA GLN A 197 12.98 -21.63 3.14
C GLN A 197 12.48 -21.92 4.56
N THR A 198 13.13 -22.86 5.27
CA THR A 198 12.74 -23.24 6.64
C THR A 198 12.80 -22.06 7.60
N ARG A 199 13.75 -21.16 7.38
CA ARG A 199 13.93 -19.96 8.18
C ARG A 199 13.00 -18.84 7.77
N ILE A 200 12.76 -18.66 6.47
CA ILE A 200 11.74 -17.71 5.99
C ILE A 200 10.39 -18.08 6.59
N GLU A 201 10.08 -19.38 6.65
CA GLU A 201 8.88 -19.89 7.32
C GLU A 201 8.91 -19.56 8.81
N SER A 202 9.98 -19.90 9.54
CA SER A 202 10.08 -19.57 10.97
C SER A 202 9.99 -18.08 11.25
N ASP A 203 10.78 -17.25 10.57
CA ASP A 203 10.83 -15.79 10.79
C ASP A 203 9.49 -15.11 10.46
N LEU A 204 8.68 -15.73 9.60
CA LEU A 204 7.37 -15.19 9.25
C LEU A 204 6.21 -15.74 10.09
N GLU A 205 6.31 -16.98 10.58
CA GLU A 205 5.32 -17.62 11.46
C GLU A 205 5.52 -17.24 12.93
N GLU A 206 6.78 -17.10 13.35
CA GLU A 206 7.13 -16.71 14.70
C GLU A 206 6.72 -15.27 14.97
N SER A 207 6.01 -15.09 16.08
CA SER A 207 5.78 -13.77 16.62
C SER A 207 7.12 -13.25 17.14
N HIS A 208 7.63 -12.20 16.50
CA HIS A 208 8.73 -11.41 17.02
C HIS A 208 8.18 -10.15 17.70
N PRO A 209 7.70 -10.24 18.96
CA PRO A 209 7.14 -9.11 19.64
C PRO A 209 8.22 -8.07 19.89
N ILE A 210 8.03 -6.90 19.33
CA ILE A 210 8.73 -5.69 19.69
C ILE A 210 8.08 -5.16 20.97
N ALA A 211 8.91 -4.73 21.93
CA ALA A 211 8.37 -4.11 23.14
C ALA A 211 7.49 -2.91 22.76
N PHE A 212 6.32 -2.78 23.39
CA PHE A 212 5.30 -1.78 23.04
C PHE A 212 5.86 -0.36 22.89
N LYS A 213 6.79 0.05 23.77
CA LYS A 213 7.44 1.37 23.69
C LYS A 213 8.16 1.61 22.35
N TRP A 214 8.84 0.60 21.83
CA TRP A 214 9.57 0.68 20.57
C TRP A 214 8.61 0.58 19.38
N GLU A 215 7.61 -0.30 19.45
CA GLU A 215 6.54 -0.39 18.46
C GLU A 215 5.85 0.98 18.29
N ALA A 216 5.47 1.62 19.40
CA ALA A 216 4.87 2.95 19.40
C ALA A 216 5.80 4.02 18.80
N VAL A 217 7.09 4.03 19.17
CA VAL A 217 8.07 4.97 18.58
C VAL A 217 8.16 4.78 17.06
N PHE A 218 8.26 3.55 16.57
CA PHE A 218 8.33 3.31 15.12
C PHE A 218 7.06 3.72 14.40
N VAL A 219 5.88 3.42 14.96
CA VAL A 219 4.60 3.85 14.38
C VAL A 219 4.52 5.38 14.34
N ILE A 220 4.91 6.08 15.41
CA ILE A 220 4.95 7.55 15.42
C ILE A 220 5.88 8.09 14.34
N LEU A 221 7.07 7.52 14.17
CA LEU A 221 8.01 7.92 13.11
C LEU A 221 7.46 7.66 11.71
N ILE A 222 6.77 6.55 11.49
CA ILE A 222 6.12 6.22 10.21
C ILE A 222 5.00 7.23 9.91
N ILE A 223 4.17 7.56 10.90
CA ILE A 223 3.10 8.56 10.74
C ILE A 223 3.70 9.95 10.52
N ALA A 224 4.74 10.33 11.26
CA ALA A 224 5.45 11.59 11.04
C ALA A 224 6.03 11.69 9.63
N LEU A 225 6.64 10.61 9.12
CA LEU A 225 7.13 10.54 7.74
C LEU A 225 5.99 10.64 6.72
N ALA A 226 4.88 9.93 6.96
CA ALA A 226 3.70 9.99 6.10
C ALA A 226 3.09 11.40 6.05
N SER A 227 2.96 12.04 7.22
CA SER A 227 2.49 13.41 7.39
C SER A 227 3.42 14.41 6.71
N PHE A 228 4.74 14.29 6.91
CA PHE A 228 5.70 15.15 6.25
C PHE A 228 5.58 15.05 4.72
N GLY A 229 5.59 13.83 4.18
CA GLY A 229 5.49 13.61 2.73
C GLY A 229 4.23 14.20 2.10
N ARG A 230 3.10 14.22 2.83
CA ARG A 230 1.79 14.67 2.31
C ARG A 230 1.46 16.13 2.63
N LEU A 231 1.85 16.63 3.79
CA LEU A 231 1.48 17.97 4.24
C LEU A 231 2.54 19.03 3.95
N PHE A 232 3.82 18.65 3.81
CA PHE A 232 4.90 19.60 3.56
C PHE A 232 4.63 20.41 2.29
N ALA A 233 4.50 21.73 2.41
CA ALA A 233 4.20 22.65 1.32
C ALA A 233 2.98 22.25 0.47
N LEU A 234 1.94 21.65 1.07
CA LEU A 234 0.76 21.12 0.35
C LEU A 234 0.02 22.17 -0.50
N GLN A 235 -0.02 23.42 -0.05
CA GLN A 235 -0.60 24.52 -0.82
C GLN A 235 0.19 24.82 -2.10
N ASN A 236 1.52 24.63 -2.07
CA ASN A 236 2.42 25.03 -3.15
C ASN A 236 2.88 23.85 -4.02
N ILE A 237 2.75 22.61 -3.54
CA ILE A 237 3.22 21.39 -4.18
C ILE A 237 2.11 20.32 -4.12
N PRO A 238 1.70 19.70 -5.23
CA PRO A 238 2.11 20.01 -6.59
C PRO A 238 1.64 21.43 -6.97
N TYR A 239 2.45 22.14 -7.75
CA TYR A 239 2.04 23.46 -8.21
C TYR A 239 0.99 23.33 -9.31
N GLY A 240 0.12 24.34 -9.41
CA GLY A 240 -0.91 24.41 -10.44
C GLY A 240 -2.12 23.59 -10.05
N ILE A 241 -2.97 23.32 -11.03
CA ILE A 241 -4.21 22.58 -10.83
C ILE A 241 -4.27 21.50 -11.90
N GLU A 242 -4.38 20.25 -11.45
CA GLU A 242 -4.65 19.13 -12.34
C GLU A 242 -6.11 19.21 -12.84
N GLY A 243 -6.41 18.75 -14.05
CA GLY A 243 -7.72 18.94 -14.67
C GLY A 243 -8.86 18.26 -13.91
N ASP A 244 -8.66 17.01 -13.51
CA ASP A 244 -9.64 16.25 -12.73
C ASP A 244 -9.76 16.80 -11.30
N GLU A 245 -8.65 17.25 -10.70
CA GLU A 245 -8.66 17.96 -9.42
C GLU A 245 -9.48 19.27 -9.47
N ALA A 246 -9.28 20.08 -10.52
CA ALA A 246 -10.02 21.33 -10.72
C ALA A 246 -11.51 21.05 -10.86
N LYS A 247 -11.85 20.11 -11.74
CA LYS A 247 -13.22 19.68 -12.01
C LYS A 247 -13.89 19.16 -10.74
N TRP A 248 -13.28 18.18 -10.07
CA TRP A 248 -13.85 17.55 -8.88
C TRP A 248 -14.07 18.55 -7.75
N THR A 249 -13.08 19.41 -7.49
CA THR A 249 -13.19 20.46 -6.48
C THR A 249 -14.28 21.48 -6.83
N ALA A 250 -14.38 21.89 -8.10
CA ALA A 250 -15.41 22.82 -8.55
C ALA A 250 -16.81 22.24 -8.41
N GLU A 251 -17.01 20.96 -8.79
CA GLU A 251 -18.27 20.25 -8.63
C GLU A 251 -18.67 20.20 -7.14
N VAL A 252 -17.75 19.82 -6.24
CA VAL A 252 -17.97 19.80 -4.78
C VAL A 252 -18.36 21.15 -4.23
N VAL A 253 -17.71 22.23 -4.65
CA VAL A 253 -18.05 23.59 -4.20
C VAL A 253 -19.42 24.01 -4.73
N SER A 254 -19.68 23.83 -6.02
CA SER A 254 -20.93 24.22 -6.67
C SER A 254 -22.12 23.50 -6.03
N LEU A 255 -22.12 22.17 -5.97
CA LEU A 255 -23.28 21.43 -5.47
C LEU A 255 -23.28 21.24 -3.95
N GLY A 256 -22.11 20.99 -3.34
CA GLY A 256 -22.00 20.68 -1.91
C GLY A 256 -22.09 21.91 -1.01
N LEU A 257 -21.61 23.06 -1.48
CA LEU A 257 -21.61 24.30 -0.70
C LEU A 257 -22.59 25.36 -1.19
N ARG A 258 -22.67 25.59 -2.51
CA ARG A 258 -23.53 26.66 -3.06
C ARG A 258 -24.94 26.18 -3.37
N GLY A 259 -25.10 24.90 -3.69
CA GLY A 259 -26.36 24.37 -4.21
C GLY A 259 -26.58 24.77 -5.68
N ASP A 260 -25.51 25.09 -6.41
CA ASP A 260 -25.56 25.43 -7.83
C ASP A 260 -25.65 24.12 -8.63
N PRO A 261 -26.68 23.92 -9.47
CA PRO A 261 -26.79 22.70 -10.28
C PRO A 261 -25.70 22.67 -11.35
N ASP A 262 -24.89 21.61 -11.35
CA ASP A 262 -23.96 21.27 -12.42
C ASP A 262 -24.26 19.85 -12.91
N SER A 263 -24.49 19.67 -14.22
CA SER A 263 -24.93 18.38 -14.76
C SER A 263 -23.88 17.27 -14.55
N ASN A 264 -22.59 17.62 -14.61
CA ASN A 264 -21.51 16.66 -14.38
C ASN A 264 -21.38 16.31 -12.89
N GLY A 265 -21.38 17.32 -12.03
CA GLY A 265 -21.33 17.12 -10.59
C GLY A 265 -22.57 16.40 -10.04
N LEU A 266 -23.77 16.59 -10.61
CA LEU A 266 -24.98 15.87 -10.21
C LEU A 266 -24.82 14.36 -10.48
N TYR A 267 -24.29 14.01 -11.66
CA TYR A 267 -23.96 12.63 -11.98
C TYR A 267 -22.97 12.04 -10.98
N HIS A 268 -21.85 12.73 -10.68
CA HIS A 268 -20.87 12.21 -9.73
C HIS A 268 -21.36 12.16 -8.29
N ARG A 269 -22.13 13.15 -7.82
CA ARG A 269 -22.74 13.13 -6.49
C ARG A 269 -23.69 11.95 -6.33
N ASP A 270 -24.51 11.69 -7.34
CA ASP A 270 -25.56 10.66 -7.26
C ASP A 270 -24.97 9.25 -7.44
N ALA A 271 -23.91 9.11 -8.24
CA ALA A 271 -23.25 7.84 -8.50
C ALA A 271 -22.13 7.50 -7.51
N LEU A 272 -21.34 8.50 -7.10
CA LEU A 272 -20.14 8.39 -6.26
C LEU A 272 -20.21 9.36 -5.07
N PRO A 273 -21.25 9.26 -4.22
CA PRO A 273 -21.52 10.25 -3.19
C PRO A 273 -20.43 10.38 -2.13
N VAL A 274 -19.66 9.32 -1.87
CA VAL A 274 -18.79 9.27 -0.69
C VAL A 274 -17.60 10.23 -0.83
N SER A 275 -16.88 10.21 -1.96
CA SER A 275 -15.78 11.14 -2.25
C SER A 275 -16.28 12.59 -2.26
N PHE A 276 -17.50 12.81 -2.75
CA PHE A 276 -18.14 14.12 -2.76
C PHE A 276 -18.36 14.68 -1.34
N TYR A 277 -18.92 13.87 -0.44
CA TYR A 277 -19.16 14.27 0.93
C TYR A 277 -17.87 14.40 1.74
N MET A 278 -16.88 13.54 1.50
CA MET A 278 -15.55 13.62 2.11
C MET A 278 -14.95 15.00 1.89
N GLN A 279 -14.91 15.47 0.65
CA GLN A 279 -14.34 16.77 0.34
C GLN A 279 -15.24 17.94 0.81
N THR A 280 -16.57 17.82 0.73
CA THR A 280 -17.53 18.86 1.15
C THR A 280 -17.30 19.34 2.59
N LEU A 281 -17.04 18.40 3.52
CA LEU A 281 -16.76 18.73 4.93
C LEU A 281 -15.58 19.68 5.07
N PHE A 282 -14.46 19.38 4.40
CA PHE A 282 -13.24 20.18 4.48
C PHE A 282 -13.38 21.53 3.78
N GLN A 283 -14.08 21.57 2.65
CA GLN A 283 -14.41 22.82 1.96
C GLN A 283 -15.30 23.73 2.82
N ARG A 284 -16.21 23.16 3.61
CA ARG A 284 -17.05 23.91 4.57
C ARG A 284 -16.24 24.44 5.76
N MET A 285 -15.32 23.65 6.29
CA MET A 285 -14.50 24.02 7.44
C MET A 285 -13.40 25.04 7.12
N MET A 286 -12.79 24.94 5.94
CA MET A 286 -11.58 25.70 5.57
C MET A 286 -11.84 26.75 4.50
N GLY A 287 -13.04 26.76 3.92
CA GLY A 287 -13.42 27.60 2.80
C GLY A 287 -13.13 26.95 1.43
N PRO A 288 -13.92 27.31 0.38
CA PRO A 288 -13.76 26.80 -0.98
C PRO A 288 -12.34 27.04 -1.52
N SER A 289 -11.53 25.99 -1.61
CA SER A 289 -10.16 26.07 -2.10
C SER A 289 -9.61 24.71 -2.53
N LEU A 290 -8.60 24.71 -3.41
CA LEU A 290 -7.84 23.49 -3.72
C LEU A 290 -7.09 22.97 -2.50
N PHE A 291 -6.60 23.89 -1.65
CA PHE A 291 -5.89 23.51 -0.43
C PHE A 291 -6.77 22.65 0.48
N ALA A 292 -8.05 23.00 0.67
CA ALA A 292 -8.97 22.20 1.46
C ALA A 292 -9.15 20.78 0.89
N GLY A 293 -9.32 20.65 -0.43
CA GLY A 293 -9.40 19.33 -1.09
C GLY A 293 -8.10 18.52 -0.96
N ARG A 294 -6.94 19.15 -1.19
CA ARG A 294 -5.65 18.48 -1.06
C ARG A 294 -5.36 18.06 0.38
N PHE A 295 -5.73 18.91 1.33
CA PHE A 295 -5.58 18.63 2.75
C PHE A 295 -6.43 17.45 3.18
N GLU A 296 -7.66 17.36 2.67
CA GLU A 296 -8.57 16.24 2.90
C GLU A 296 -7.98 14.89 2.45
N VAL A 297 -7.60 14.76 1.17
CA VAL A 297 -6.99 13.52 0.66
C VAL A 297 -5.66 13.19 1.36
N ALA A 298 -4.87 14.21 1.72
CA ALA A 298 -3.63 14.03 2.48
C ALA A 298 -3.89 13.43 3.87
N ILE A 299 -4.89 13.95 4.59
CA ILE A 299 -5.29 13.45 5.91
C ILE A 299 -5.81 12.01 5.82
N PHE A 300 -6.71 11.73 4.87
CA PHE A 300 -7.21 10.36 4.68
C PHE A 300 -6.10 9.38 4.32
N SER A 301 -5.12 9.80 3.54
CA SER A 301 -3.97 8.95 3.26
C SER A 301 -3.06 8.73 4.49
N ILE A 302 -2.91 9.70 5.39
CA ILE A 302 -2.15 9.52 6.64
C ILE A 302 -2.88 8.49 7.52
N ILE A 303 -4.20 8.63 7.68
CA ILE A 303 -5.05 7.68 8.40
C ILE A 303 -4.95 6.28 7.76
N ALA A 304 -5.04 6.20 6.43
CA ALA A 304 -4.91 4.95 5.70
C ALA A 304 -3.55 4.28 5.94
N THR A 305 -2.46 5.05 6.09
CA THR A 305 -1.13 4.50 6.41
C THR A 305 -1.11 3.88 7.81
N PHE A 306 -1.76 4.50 8.78
CA PHE A 306 -1.93 3.91 10.12
C PHE A 306 -2.78 2.65 10.10
N VAL A 307 -3.93 2.69 9.42
CA VAL A 307 -4.83 1.53 9.30
C VAL A 307 -4.15 0.38 8.55
N PHE A 308 -3.30 0.69 7.57
CA PHE A 308 -2.49 -0.30 6.86
C PHE A 308 -1.51 -1.03 7.79
N TYR A 309 -0.84 -0.28 8.67
CA TYR A 309 -0.03 -0.89 9.73
C TYR A 309 -0.89 -1.80 10.63
N LEU A 310 -2.09 -1.36 11.04
CA LEU A 310 -3.00 -2.19 11.85
C LEU A 310 -3.49 -3.44 11.13
N LEU A 311 -3.77 -3.37 9.83
CA LEU A 311 -4.07 -4.52 8.99
C LEU A 311 -2.90 -5.50 9.01
N LEU A 312 -1.70 -5.05 8.65
CA LEU A 312 -0.54 -5.91 8.57
C LEU A 312 -0.15 -6.50 9.92
N ARG A 313 -0.33 -5.76 11.02
CA ARG A 313 -0.11 -6.27 12.37
C ARG A 313 -1.07 -7.42 12.73
N GLN A 314 -2.23 -7.50 12.10
CA GLN A 314 -3.19 -8.60 12.31
C GLN A 314 -2.85 -9.85 11.49
N ILE A 315 -2.32 -9.67 10.28
CA ILE A 315 -2.08 -10.78 9.33
C ILE A 315 -0.60 -11.15 9.17
N THR A 316 0.31 -10.43 9.81
CA THR A 316 1.76 -10.66 9.78
C THR A 316 2.40 -10.33 11.14
N ASN A 317 3.70 -10.62 11.29
CA ASN A 317 4.47 -10.21 12.45
C ASN A 317 4.73 -8.69 12.50
N GLN A 318 5.07 -8.17 13.68
CA GLN A 318 5.26 -6.74 13.91
C GLN A 318 6.38 -6.11 13.07
N PRO A 319 7.58 -6.72 12.92
CA PRO A 319 8.62 -6.16 12.08
C PRO A 319 8.17 -5.98 10.62
N LEU A 320 7.48 -6.97 10.05
CA LEU A 320 7.00 -6.90 8.67
C LEU A 320 5.93 -5.82 8.51
N ALA A 321 5.00 -5.71 9.46
CA ALA A 321 4.00 -4.65 9.48
C ALA A 321 4.64 -3.24 9.51
N LEU A 322 5.68 -3.05 10.33
CA LEU A 322 6.41 -1.77 10.42
C LEU A 322 7.15 -1.46 9.12
N VAL A 323 7.87 -2.42 8.55
CA VAL A 323 8.63 -2.23 7.30
C VAL A 323 7.69 -1.90 6.15
N ALA A 324 6.59 -2.63 5.99
CA ALA A 324 5.64 -2.39 4.92
C ALA A 324 4.91 -1.05 5.09
N ALA A 325 4.54 -0.64 6.30
CA ALA A 325 3.97 0.68 6.57
C ALA A 325 4.98 1.81 6.33
N TRP A 326 6.26 1.60 6.66
CA TRP A 326 7.33 2.53 6.32
C TRP A 326 7.50 2.68 4.80
N LEU A 327 7.51 1.57 4.06
CA LEU A 327 7.57 1.58 2.59
C LEU A 327 6.38 2.36 2.00
N LEU A 328 5.14 2.10 2.47
CA LEU A 328 3.97 2.86 2.03
C LEU A 328 4.07 4.36 2.38
N SER A 329 4.58 4.69 3.57
CA SER A 329 4.73 6.09 4.01
C SER A 329 5.67 6.89 3.12
N SER A 330 6.72 6.23 2.59
CA SER A 330 7.77 6.80 1.75
C SER A 330 7.53 6.63 0.23
N CYS A 331 6.44 5.96 -0.16
CA CYS A 331 6.15 5.66 -1.55
C CYS A 331 5.83 6.94 -2.33
N VAL A 332 6.68 7.29 -3.30
CA VAL A 332 6.55 8.54 -4.09
C VAL A 332 5.25 8.60 -4.88
N PHE A 333 4.78 7.47 -5.43
CA PHE A 333 3.50 7.40 -6.12
C PHE A 333 2.34 7.72 -5.21
N ASP A 334 2.33 7.08 -4.05
CA ASP A 334 1.28 7.25 -3.07
C ASP A 334 1.29 8.67 -2.48
N ILE A 335 2.47 9.21 -2.18
CA ILE A 335 2.63 10.62 -1.78
C ILE A 335 2.10 11.56 -2.86
N SER A 336 2.44 11.34 -4.12
CA SER A 336 2.04 12.22 -5.22
C SER A 336 0.53 12.19 -5.45
N ALA A 337 -0.08 11.00 -5.44
CA ALA A 337 -1.53 10.84 -5.53
C ALA A 337 -2.23 11.52 -4.34
N SER A 338 -1.76 11.25 -3.11
CA SER A 338 -2.35 11.82 -1.87
C SER A 338 -2.18 13.34 -1.70
N ARG A 339 -1.68 14.04 -2.72
CA ARG A 339 -1.54 15.51 -2.75
C ARG A 339 -2.34 16.15 -3.89
N LEU A 340 -3.11 15.35 -4.63
CA LEU A 340 -4.01 15.78 -5.69
C LEU A 340 -5.44 15.46 -5.26
N ALA A 341 -6.32 16.46 -5.22
CA ALA A 341 -7.71 16.28 -4.80
C ALA A 341 -8.60 15.76 -5.94
N ASN A 342 -8.14 14.75 -6.68
CA ASN A 342 -8.94 14.05 -7.68
C ASN A 342 -9.71 12.89 -7.04
N VAL A 343 -10.75 12.41 -7.72
CA VAL A 343 -11.64 11.37 -7.19
C VAL A 343 -10.88 10.08 -6.83
N GLU A 344 -9.85 9.73 -7.61
CA GLU A 344 -8.98 8.57 -7.40
C GLU A 344 -8.25 8.63 -6.05
N SER A 345 -7.89 9.81 -5.58
CA SER A 345 -7.11 9.95 -4.34
C SER A 345 -7.93 9.73 -3.08
N HIS A 346 -9.27 9.84 -3.18
CA HIS A 346 -10.19 9.57 -2.08
C HIS A 346 -10.32 8.07 -1.78
N VAL A 347 -9.97 7.21 -2.75
CA VAL A 347 -10.24 5.77 -2.64
C VAL A 347 -9.37 5.08 -1.62
N LYS A 348 -8.14 5.56 -1.40
CA LYS A 348 -7.07 4.81 -0.74
C LYS A 348 -7.47 4.23 0.62
N ILE A 349 -8.16 5.01 1.44
CA ILE A 349 -8.52 4.60 2.80
C ILE A 349 -9.47 3.39 2.79
N TRP A 350 -10.37 3.30 1.82
CA TRP A 350 -11.46 2.32 1.84
C TRP A 350 -10.97 0.88 1.63
N PRO A 351 -10.14 0.53 0.63
CA PRO A 351 -9.61 -0.81 0.51
C PRO A 351 -8.81 -1.26 1.73
N ILE A 352 -7.99 -0.37 2.29
CA ILE A 352 -7.17 -0.66 3.46
C ILE A 352 -8.07 -0.89 4.69
N LEU A 353 -9.06 -0.02 4.90
CA LEU A 353 -10.00 -0.13 6.02
C LEU A 353 -10.88 -1.37 5.91
N THR A 354 -11.44 -1.66 4.74
CA THR A 354 -12.21 -2.88 4.48
C THR A 354 -11.41 -4.12 4.81
N LEU A 355 -10.17 -4.23 4.31
CA LEU A 355 -9.34 -5.40 4.60
C LEU A 355 -8.93 -5.48 6.08
N ALA A 356 -8.64 -4.34 6.73
CA ALA A 356 -8.34 -4.29 8.16
C ALA A 356 -9.51 -4.78 9.01
N LEU A 357 -10.72 -4.34 8.68
CA LEU A 357 -11.96 -4.72 9.37
C LEU A 357 -12.35 -6.17 9.05
N LEU A 358 -12.09 -6.65 7.83
CA LEU A 358 -12.32 -8.03 7.46
C LEU A 358 -11.39 -8.97 8.23
N ALA A 359 -10.09 -8.67 8.29
CA ALA A 359 -9.14 -9.42 9.11
C ALA A 359 -9.59 -9.47 10.58
N TRP A 360 -10.04 -8.33 11.12
CA TRP A 360 -10.59 -8.27 12.47
C TRP A 360 -11.86 -9.12 12.63
N ALA A 361 -12.76 -9.10 11.65
CA ALA A 361 -13.99 -9.88 11.63
C ALA A 361 -13.73 -11.39 11.60
N LEU A 362 -12.79 -11.82 10.77
CA LEU A 362 -12.35 -13.22 10.66
C LEU A 362 -11.76 -13.72 11.98
N HIS A 363 -10.97 -12.89 12.66
CA HIS A 363 -10.42 -13.24 13.97
C HIS A 363 -11.51 -13.32 15.06
N LYS A 364 -12.51 -12.44 15.05
CA LYS A 364 -13.58 -12.41 16.06
C LYS A 364 -14.75 -13.35 15.77
N LYS A 365 -14.89 -13.84 14.53
CA LYS A 365 -15.93 -14.77 14.07
C LYS A 365 -17.35 -14.35 14.43
N HIS A 366 -17.62 -13.05 14.40
CA HIS A 366 -18.92 -12.49 14.78
C HIS A 366 -19.49 -11.64 13.64
N TRP A 367 -20.74 -11.90 13.27
CA TRP A 367 -21.39 -11.31 12.10
C TRP A 367 -21.40 -9.77 12.11
N THR A 368 -21.50 -9.14 13.28
CA THR A 368 -21.47 -7.66 13.37
C THR A 368 -20.15 -7.07 12.86
N HIS A 369 -19.04 -7.79 13.01
CA HIS A 369 -17.73 -7.34 12.56
C HIS A 369 -17.65 -7.45 11.03
N HIS A 370 -18.23 -8.51 10.47
CA HIS A 370 -18.42 -8.65 9.02
C HIS A 370 -19.32 -7.55 8.45
N ALA A 371 -20.38 -7.16 9.15
CA ALA A 371 -21.23 -6.04 8.75
C ALA A 371 -20.45 -4.72 8.72
N ILE A 372 -19.63 -4.44 9.73
CA ILE A 372 -18.79 -3.23 9.78
C ILE A 372 -17.79 -3.23 8.60
N SER A 373 -17.18 -4.38 8.29
CA SER A 373 -16.35 -4.54 7.09
C SER A 373 -17.13 -4.31 5.79
N GLY A 374 -18.36 -4.82 5.72
CA GLY A 374 -19.27 -4.63 4.60
C GLY A 374 -19.64 -3.16 4.39
N ILE A 375 -19.86 -2.41 5.46
CA ILE A 375 -20.10 -0.96 5.40
C ILE A 375 -18.89 -0.24 4.83
N ALA A 376 -17.67 -0.53 5.31
CA ALA A 376 -16.45 0.07 4.77
C ALA A 376 -16.26 -0.28 3.28
N LEU A 377 -16.55 -1.53 2.87
CA LEU A 377 -16.55 -1.94 1.48
C LEU A 377 -17.53 -1.11 0.65
N THR A 378 -18.79 -1.01 1.08
CA THR A 378 -19.82 -0.20 0.41
C THR A 378 -19.40 1.25 0.27
N LEU A 379 -18.84 1.86 1.31
CA LEU A 379 -18.33 3.24 1.24
C LEU A 379 -17.24 3.36 0.18
N GLY A 380 -16.33 2.40 0.08
CA GLY A 380 -15.34 2.33 -0.99
C GLY A 380 -15.95 2.18 -2.38
N LEU A 381 -16.93 1.29 -2.55
CA LEU A 381 -17.64 1.08 -3.83
C LEU A 381 -18.39 2.35 -4.29
N LEU A 382 -18.89 3.14 -3.34
CA LEU A 382 -19.55 4.44 -3.56
C LEU A 382 -18.57 5.63 -3.61
N THR A 383 -17.27 5.39 -3.50
CA THR A 383 -16.23 6.42 -3.64
C THR A 383 -15.72 6.46 -5.08
N TYR A 384 -15.37 5.30 -5.66
CA TYR A 384 -14.89 5.19 -7.04
C TYR A 384 -14.93 3.74 -7.55
N ASP A 385 -14.96 3.55 -8.87
CA ASP A 385 -15.03 2.23 -9.50
C ASP A 385 -13.78 1.37 -9.33
N THR A 386 -12.61 1.97 -9.10
CA THR A 386 -11.37 1.21 -8.86
C THR A 386 -11.44 0.31 -7.61
N VAL A 387 -12.41 0.54 -6.72
CA VAL A 387 -12.63 -0.29 -5.53
C VAL A 387 -13.47 -1.54 -5.84
N TRP A 388 -14.17 -1.62 -6.98
CA TRP A 388 -15.10 -2.73 -7.26
C TRP A 388 -14.50 -4.13 -7.23
N PRO A 389 -13.27 -4.37 -7.77
CA PRO A 389 -12.63 -5.68 -7.64
C PRO A 389 -12.48 -6.14 -6.18
N LEU A 390 -12.41 -5.21 -5.22
CA LEU A 390 -12.30 -5.53 -3.80
C LEU A 390 -13.52 -6.30 -3.29
N GLY A 391 -14.71 -6.08 -3.84
CA GLY A 391 -15.92 -6.82 -3.44
C GLY A 391 -15.77 -8.32 -3.70
N LEU A 392 -15.22 -8.68 -4.86
CA LEU A 392 -14.88 -10.06 -5.20
C LEU A 392 -13.77 -10.60 -4.30
N VAL A 393 -12.72 -9.82 -4.04
CA VAL A 393 -11.61 -10.22 -3.16
C VAL A 393 -12.11 -10.51 -1.74
N ALA A 394 -12.91 -9.61 -1.15
CA ALA A 394 -13.48 -9.78 0.18
C ALA A 394 -14.41 -11.01 0.28
N LEU A 395 -15.21 -11.24 -0.77
CA LEU A 395 -16.03 -12.45 -0.91
C LEU A 395 -15.18 -13.72 -0.92
N LEU A 396 -14.14 -13.77 -1.77
CA LEU A 396 -13.26 -14.92 -1.89
C LEU A 396 -12.53 -15.21 -0.58
N ILE A 397 -11.97 -14.19 0.08
CA ILE A 397 -11.30 -14.32 1.38
C ILE A 397 -12.28 -14.89 2.41
N THR A 398 -13.49 -14.33 2.52
CA THR A 398 -14.50 -14.79 3.49
C THR A 398 -14.90 -16.25 3.25
N VAL A 399 -15.11 -16.66 1.99
CA VAL A 399 -15.47 -18.03 1.64
C VAL A 399 -14.34 -19.02 1.92
N VAL A 400 -13.10 -18.66 1.55
CA VAL A 400 -11.91 -19.49 1.80
C VAL A 400 -11.70 -19.67 3.29
N GLU A 401 -11.77 -18.60 4.07
CA GLU A 401 -11.57 -18.65 5.52
C GLU A 401 -12.70 -19.37 6.26
N ALA A 402 -13.96 -19.21 5.85
CA ALA A 402 -15.07 -19.97 6.43
C ALA A 402 -14.88 -21.49 6.22
N ARG A 403 -14.44 -21.90 5.02
CA ARG A 403 -14.12 -23.31 4.72
C ARG A 403 -12.95 -23.82 5.55
N ARG A 404 -11.86 -23.04 5.62
CA ARG A 404 -10.65 -23.38 6.38
C ARG A 404 -10.93 -23.53 7.88
N ASN A 405 -11.70 -22.61 8.45
CA ASN A 405 -12.11 -22.62 9.85
C ASN A 405 -13.15 -23.70 10.17
N LYS A 406 -13.64 -24.43 9.16
CA LYS A 406 -14.73 -25.42 9.27
C LYS A 406 -15.96 -24.82 9.95
N ASP A 407 -16.25 -23.56 9.61
CA ASP A 407 -17.44 -22.88 10.12
C ASP A 407 -18.68 -23.67 9.68
N THR A 408 -19.70 -23.73 10.54
CA THR A 408 -20.97 -24.33 10.15
C THR A 408 -21.55 -23.53 8.98
N LEU A 409 -22.25 -24.20 8.06
CA LEU A 409 -22.86 -23.54 6.89
C LEU A 409 -23.72 -22.34 7.31
N ARG A 410 -24.45 -22.47 8.42
CA ARG A 410 -25.25 -21.38 9.00
C ARG A 410 -24.39 -20.17 9.37
N ASN A 411 -23.28 -20.36 10.09
CA ASN A 411 -22.38 -19.27 10.50
C ASN A 411 -21.71 -18.63 9.27
N ALA A 412 -21.26 -19.45 8.32
CA ALA A 412 -20.67 -18.97 7.08
C ALA A 412 -21.65 -18.09 6.29
N ILE A 413 -22.90 -18.55 6.10
CA ILE A 413 -23.96 -17.77 5.44
C ILE A 413 -24.27 -16.50 6.23
N GLN A 414 -24.35 -16.56 7.56
CA GLN A 414 -24.65 -15.39 8.39
C GLN A 414 -23.55 -14.32 8.28
N ASN A 415 -22.28 -14.70 8.37
CA ASN A 415 -21.14 -13.79 8.23
C ASN A 415 -21.07 -13.21 6.82
N LEU A 416 -21.29 -14.05 5.80
CA LEU A 416 -21.29 -13.62 4.41
C LEU A 416 -22.43 -12.65 4.11
N ALA A 417 -23.64 -12.98 4.56
CA ALA A 417 -24.81 -12.12 4.42
C ALA A 417 -24.56 -10.78 5.13
N ALA A 418 -24.05 -10.79 6.36
CA ALA A 418 -23.72 -9.57 7.08
C ALA A 418 -22.74 -8.66 6.32
N MET A 419 -21.70 -9.23 5.69
CA MET A 419 -20.76 -8.47 4.87
C MET A 419 -21.37 -7.95 3.56
N LEU A 420 -22.20 -8.76 2.89
CA LEU A 420 -22.75 -8.42 1.57
C LEU A 420 -24.00 -7.54 1.65
N THR A 421 -24.76 -7.55 2.75
CA THR A 421 -25.99 -6.77 2.87
C THR A 421 -25.77 -5.28 2.60
N PRO A 422 -24.78 -4.58 3.19
CA PRO A 422 -24.50 -3.18 2.85
C PRO A 422 -24.20 -2.96 1.36
N VAL A 423 -23.50 -3.91 0.72
CA VAL A 423 -23.15 -3.82 -0.70
C VAL A 423 -24.41 -3.97 -1.56
N LEU A 424 -25.25 -4.96 -1.26
CA LEU A 424 -26.51 -5.19 -1.95
C LEU A 424 -27.48 -4.01 -1.81
N LEU A 425 -27.54 -3.38 -0.63
CA LEU A 425 -28.36 -2.19 -0.39
C LEU A 425 -27.88 -0.97 -1.19
N SER A 426 -26.59 -0.91 -1.55
CA SER A 426 -26.04 0.16 -2.39
C SER A 426 -26.13 -0.09 -3.90
N MET A 427 -26.55 -1.28 -4.33
CA MET A 427 -26.63 -1.65 -5.75
C MET A 427 -27.49 -0.72 -6.62
N PRO A 428 -28.63 -0.16 -6.14
CA PRO A 428 -29.39 0.81 -6.92
C PRO A 428 -28.59 2.04 -7.35
N PHE A 429 -27.52 2.41 -6.64
CA PHE A 429 -26.61 3.50 -7.00
C PHE A 429 -25.47 3.02 -7.90
N ILE A 430 -24.91 1.84 -7.59
CA ILE A 430 -23.75 1.28 -8.30
C ILE A 430 -24.12 0.82 -9.73
N ILE A 431 -25.27 0.17 -9.91
CA ILE A 431 -25.65 -0.44 -11.20
C ILE A 431 -25.77 0.59 -12.33
N PRO A 432 -26.49 1.73 -12.17
CA PRO A 432 -26.55 2.75 -13.21
C PRO A 432 -25.18 3.30 -13.60
N TYR A 433 -24.32 3.55 -12.61
CA TYR A 433 -22.97 4.06 -12.85
C TYR A 433 -22.09 3.02 -13.57
N LEU A 434 -22.13 1.75 -13.16
CA LEU A 434 -21.45 0.65 -13.85
C LEU A 434 -21.93 0.52 -15.30
N SER A 435 -23.24 0.56 -15.54
CA SER A 435 -23.79 0.51 -16.89
C SER A 435 -23.29 1.66 -17.77
N SER A 436 -23.27 2.87 -17.20
CA SER A 436 -22.71 4.06 -17.86
C SER A 436 -21.22 3.92 -18.17
N ARG A 437 -20.42 3.38 -17.24
CA ARG A 437 -18.97 3.15 -17.46
C ARG A 437 -18.69 2.06 -18.49
N LEU A 438 -19.46 0.97 -18.48
CA LEU A 438 -19.35 -0.08 -19.50
C LEU A 438 -19.62 0.46 -20.91
N SER A 439 -20.58 1.39 -21.04
CA SER A 439 -20.81 2.13 -22.29
C SER A 439 -19.64 3.07 -22.63
N TYR A 440 -19.15 3.85 -21.67
CA TYR A 440 -18.04 4.81 -21.86
C TYR A 440 -16.75 4.13 -22.32
N TYR A 441 -16.42 2.98 -21.75
CA TYR A 441 -15.20 2.25 -22.11
C TYR A 441 -15.28 1.58 -23.48
N GLU A 442 -16.48 1.53 -24.09
CA GLU A 442 -16.75 0.86 -25.35
C GLU A 442 -16.02 -0.49 -25.43
N ILE A 443 -16.24 -1.37 -24.45
CA ILE A 443 -15.45 -2.61 -24.32
C ILE A 443 -15.43 -3.40 -25.64
N GLY A 444 -16.53 -3.37 -26.39
CA GLY A 444 -16.61 -3.98 -27.72
C GLY A 444 -15.72 -3.34 -28.80
N SER A 445 -15.38 -2.05 -28.72
CA SER A 445 -14.45 -1.38 -29.67
C SER A 445 -12.97 -1.57 -29.31
N LYS A 446 -12.67 -2.07 -28.10
CA LYS A 446 -11.31 -2.30 -27.60
C LYS A 446 -10.71 -3.65 -28.00
N GLY A 447 -11.32 -4.38 -28.94
CA GLY A 447 -10.80 -5.66 -29.45
C GLY A 447 -11.00 -6.83 -28.47
N TRP A 448 -11.93 -6.70 -27.52
CA TRP A 448 -12.25 -7.77 -26.57
C TRP A 448 -12.86 -9.00 -27.24
N GLU A 449 -13.20 -8.97 -28.54
CA GLU A 449 -13.46 -10.19 -29.31
C GLU A 449 -12.28 -11.19 -29.24
N ALA A 450 -11.05 -10.72 -29.05
CA ALA A 450 -9.88 -11.59 -28.84
C ALA A 450 -9.71 -12.03 -27.37
N GLY A 451 -10.63 -11.64 -26.50
CA GLY A 451 -10.81 -12.15 -25.13
C GLY A 451 -9.57 -12.05 -24.25
N ALA A 452 -9.24 -13.16 -23.58
CA ALA A 452 -8.15 -13.25 -22.62
C ALA A 452 -6.77 -12.90 -23.20
N ILE A 453 -6.58 -13.00 -24.52
CA ILE A 453 -5.29 -12.70 -25.18
C ILE A 453 -4.99 -11.19 -25.10
N VAL A 454 -5.98 -10.34 -25.35
CA VAL A 454 -5.82 -8.87 -25.26
C VAL A 454 -5.60 -8.45 -23.81
N LEU A 455 -6.37 -9.04 -22.89
CA LEU A 455 -6.18 -8.81 -21.45
C LEU A 455 -4.77 -9.22 -20.99
N TRP A 456 -4.30 -10.40 -21.43
CA TRP A 456 -2.95 -10.89 -21.11
C TRP A 456 -1.88 -9.97 -21.68
N LYS A 457 -2.05 -9.47 -22.91
CA LYS A 457 -1.13 -8.50 -23.51
C LYS A 457 -1.09 -7.20 -22.70
N HIS A 458 -2.23 -6.64 -22.32
CA HIS A 458 -2.27 -5.43 -21.48
C HIS A 458 -1.69 -5.67 -20.09
N PHE A 459 -1.96 -6.84 -19.50
CA PHE A 459 -1.34 -7.24 -18.25
C PHE A 459 0.19 -7.32 -18.39
N LEU A 460 0.68 -7.94 -19.46
CA LEU A 460 2.11 -7.95 -19.77
C LEU A 460 2.66 -6.55 -20.00
N ASP A 461 1.95 -5.66 -20.69
CA ASP A 461 2.37 -4.26 -20.89
C ASP A 461 2.51 -3.53 -19.53
N VAL A 462 1.58 -3.76 -18.60
CA VAL A 462 1.66 -3.24 -17.23
C VAL A 462 2.86 -3.83 -16.50
N VAL A 463 3.05 -5.15 -16.54
CA VAL A 463 4.21 -5.80 -15.91
C VAL A 463 5.52 -5.29 -16.51
N ILE A 464 5.63 -5.24 -17.84
CA ILE A 464 6.78 -4.73 -18.57
C ILE A 464 7.06 -3.28 -18.18
N SER A 465 6.01 -2.47 -17.98
CA SER A 465 6.18 -1.07 -17.55
C SER A 465 6.82 -0.89 -16.17
N TRP A 466 6.83 -1.95 -15.35
CA TRP A 466 7.58 -1.93 -14.10
C TRP A 466 9.09 -2.06 -14.30
N TYR A 467 9.54 -2.69 -15.39
CA TYR A 467 10.94 -3.03 -15.65
C TYR A 467 11.57 -2.22 -16.78
N VAL A 468 10.78 -1.86 -17.79
CA VAL A 468 11.23 -1.24 -19.04
C VAL A 468 10.60 0.15 -19.18
N ALA A 469 11.32 1.09 -19.80
CA ALA A 469 10.79 2.40 -20.14
C ALA A 469 9.75 2.26 -21.28
N VAL A 470 8.46 2.49 -20.99
CA VAL A 470 7.40 2.20 -21.99
C VAL A 470 6.84 3.43 -22.68
N LYS A 471 6.92 4.64 -22.08
CA LYS A 471 6.60 5.95 -22.72
C LYS A 471 6.80 7.10 -21.72
N GLN A 472 6.92 8.33 -22.23
CA GLN A 472 6.75 9.54 -21.42
C GLN A 472 5.29 9.59 -20.92
N ASP A 473 5.07 9.26 -19.65
CA ASP A 473 3.79 9.50 -18.98
C ASP A 473 3.52 11.01 -18.91
N PHE A 474 2.28 11.47 -19.12
CA PHE A 474 1.91 12.89 -19.07
C PHE A 474 2.09 13.48 -17.67
N ILE A 475 1.96 12.66 -16.61
CA ILE A 475 2.06 13.14 -15.22
C ILE A 475 3.52 13.38 -14.83
N TYR A 476 4.44 12.52 -15.27
CA TYR A 476 5.83 12.55 -14.83
C TYR A 476 6.85 12.91 -15.91
N ASN A 477 6.44 12.91 -17.19
CA ASN A 477 7.28 13.09 -18.37
C ASN A 477 8.65 12.42 -18.22
N ARG A 478 8.63 11.16 -17.77
CA ARG A 478 9.82 10.40 -17.37
C ARG A 478 10.09 9.27 -18.34
N THR A 479 11.35 9.12 -18.72
CA THR A 479 11.88 7.93 -19.37
C THR A 479 12.45 7.01 -18.28
N GLY A 480 11.89 5.83 -18.09
CA GLY A 480 12.35 4.84 -17.10
C GLY A 480 11.25 3.88 -16.64
N PRO A 481 11.58 2.84 -15.85
CA PRO A 481 10.59 1.99 -15.20
C PRO A 481 9.63 2.83 -14.35
N ILE A 482 8.35 2.44 -14.31
CA ILE A 482 7.35 3.11 -13.46
C ILE A 482 7.81 3.04 -12.01
N LEU A 483 8.27 1.89 -11.53
CA LEU A 483 8.78 1.76 -10.16
C LEU A 483 10.22 2.28 -10.03
N ASN A 484 10.57 2.85 -8.87
CA ASN A 484 11.94 3.23 -8.57
C ASN A 484 12.83 1.99 -8.76
N GLY A 485 13.81 2.06 -9.66
CA GLY A 485 14.68 0.93 -10.01
C GLY A 485 15.39 0.32 -8.79
N PHE A 486 15.53 1.08 -7.71
CA PHE A 486 16.04 0.59 -6.43
C PHE A 486 15.09 -0.39 -5.70
N LEU A 487 13.78 -0.20 -5.80
CA LEU A 487 12.76 -1.03 -5.12
C LEU A 487 12.35 -2.25 -5.94
N LEU A 488 12.58 -2.23 -7.25
CA LEU A 488 12.18 -3.30 -8.15
C LEU A 488 12.82 -4.67 -7.77
N PRO A 489 14.13 -4.75 -7.44
CA PRO A 489 14.72 -5.98 -6.90
C PRO A 489 14.01 -6.54 -5.67
N TRP A 490 13.58 -5.67 -4.76
CA TRP A 490 12.86 -6.05 -3.54
C TRP A 490 11.46 -6.56 -3.86
N LEU A 491 10.77 -5.94 -4.81
CA LEU A 491 9.46 -6.38 -5.28
C LEU A 491 9.53 -7.73 -5.99
N THR A 492 10.48 -7.91 -6.91
CA THR A 492 10.71 -9.18 -7.61
C THR A 492 11.06 -10.28 -6.61
N PHE A 493 11.96 -10.01 -5.67
CA PHE A 493 12.30 -10.95 -4.62
C PHE A 493 11.10 -11.29 -3.73
N GLY A 494 10.34 -10.29 -3.27
CA GLY A 494 9.14 -10.48 -2.48
C GLY A 494 8.10 -11.34 -3.20
N LEU A 495 7.94 -11.14 -4.52
CA LEU A 495 7.05 -11.96 -5.35
C LEU A 495 7.55 -13.40 -5.49
N ILE A 496 8.85 -13.61 -5.69
CA ILE A 496 9.45 -14.96 -5.73
C ILE A 496 9.28 -15.65 -4.37
N ALA A 497 9.57 -14.96 -3.27
CA ALA A 497 9.43 -15.48 -1.92
C ALA A 497 7.96 -15.82 -1.59
N ALA A 498 7.03 -14.94 -1.97
CA ALA A 498 5.59 -15.17 -1.83
C ALA A 498 5.14 -16.37 -2.67
N ALA A 499 5.58 -16.49 -3.92
CA ALA A 499 5.26 -17.62 -4.79
C ALA A 499 5.81 -18.95 -4.23
N SER A 500 7.06 -18.96 -3.75
CA SER A 500 7.68 -20.16 -3.16
C SER A 500 7.01 -20.61 -1.85
N THR A 501 6.32 -19.69 -1.18
CA THR A 501 5.60 -19.96 0.08
C THR A 501 4.08 -20.03 -0.11
N LEU A 502 3.56 -19.78 -1.32
CA LEU A 502 2.12 -19.61 -1.60
C LEU A 502 1.31 -20.83 -1.18
N MET A 503 1.76 -22.04 -1.52
CA MET A 503 1.06 -23.28 -1.16
C MET A 503 0.97 -23.50 0.36
N LYS A 504 1.95 -23.00 1.11
CA LYS A 504 1.98 -23.08 2.58
C LYS A 504 1.27 -21.88 3.24
N ARG A 505 1.03 -20.79 2.50
CA ARG A 505 0.49 -19.52 3.01
C ARG A 505 -0.93 -19.19 2.59
N LEU A 506 -1.50 -19.91 1.63
CA LEU A 506 -2.95 -19.91 1.39
C LEU A 506 -3.74 -20.20 2.68
N SER A 507 -3.07 -20.68 3.74
CA SER A 507 -3.57 -20.94 5.08
C SER A 507 -3.29 -19.86 6.13
N PHE A 508 -3.04 -18.58 5.81
CA PHE A 508 -2.71 -17.56 6.83
C PHE A 508 -3.29 -16.16 6.57
N TRP A 509 -4.56 -16.07 6.18
CA TRP A 509 -5.38 -14.92 6.60
C TRP A 509 -5.97 -15.16 7.99
#